data_AF-A0A1S8FB00-F1
#
_entry.id   AF-A0A1S8FB00-F1
#
_cell.length_a   1.000
_cell.length_b   1.000
_cell.length_c   1.000
_cell.angle_alpha   90.00
_cell.angle_beta   90.00
_cell.angle_gamma   90.00
#
_symmetry.space_group_name_H-M   'P 1'
#
loop_
_entity.id
_entity.type
_entity.pdbx_description
1 polymer ?
#
loop_
_entity_poly.entity_id
_entity_poly.type
_entity_poly.pdbx_seq_one_letter_code
_entity_poly.pdbx_strand_id
1 'polypeptide(L)'
;MFIRSLIFAIAALSIWQPAVAIEPRDAGIYLLVNAKGEVTPKAMRLSQSATGWTMEDRKTDGSWVSVSCDKDCTLQTSGDADIQRFFPAATLAQITPDCVHNIAFAFCGYALKADATFRGYLFVALVTTPPVTLRLARVIPDAKPGS
;
A
#
# COMPACT_ATOMS: atom_id res chain seq x y z
N MET A 1 -38.12 1.56 53.27
CA MET A 1 -37.60 0.49 52.40
C MET A 1 -37.59 1.04 50.98
N PHE A 2 -36.44 1.48 50.47
CA PHE A 2 -36.32 1.98 49.09
C PHE A 2 -35.07 1.38 48.46
N ILE A 3 -35.30 0.44 47.54
CA ILE A 3 -34.29 -0.15 46.67
C ILE A 3 -33.86 0.94 45.69
N ARG A 4 -32.62 1.41 45.79
CA ARG A 4 -32.03 2.30 44.79
C ARG A 4 -31.29 1.44 43.76
N SER A 5 -31.91 1.35 42.60
CA SER A 5 -31.45 0.66 41.39
C SER A 5 -30.01 1.03 41.02
N LEU A 6 -29.21 0.02 40.71
CA LEU A 6 -27.92 0.16 40.02
C LEU A 6 -28.16 0.61 38.58
N ILE A 7 -27.51 1.69 38.16
CA ILE A 7 -27.37 2.07 36.76
C ILE A 7 -25.96 1.65 36.31
N PHE A 8 -25.88 0.61 35.49
CA PHE A 8 -24.66 0.23 34.77
C PHE A 8 -24.45 1.22 33.62
N ALA A 9 -23.44 2.07 33.72
CA ALA A 9 -22.97 2.88 32.61
C ALA A 9 -22.09 2.02 31.68
N ILE A 10 -22.62 1.61 30.54
CA ILE A 10 -21.84 0.95 29.49
C ILE A 10 -21.03 2.03 28.77
N ALA A 11 -19.73 2.10 29.07
CA ALA A 11 -18.80 2.93 28.31
C ALA A 11 -18.60 2.33 26.91
N ALA A 12 -19.05 3.04 25.88
CA ALA A 12 -18.79 2.68 24.49
C ALA A 12 -17.29 2.84 24.21
N LEU A 13 -16.56 1.74 24.18
CA LEU A 13 -15.18 1.69 23.70
C LEU A 13 -15.20 1.88 22.18
N SER A 14 -14.98 3.12 21.73
CA SER A 14 -14.67 3.39 20.33
C SER A 14 -13.34 2.73 19.99
N ILE A 15 -13.40 1.59 19.32
CA ILE A 15 -12.23 0.90 18.79
C ILE A 15 -11.68 1.79 17.67
N TRP A 16 -10.63 2.56 17.95
CA TRP A 16 -9.81 3.15 16.90
C TRP A 16 -9.16 2.00 16.13
N GLN A 17 -9.79 1.60 15.03
CA GLN A 17 -9.14 0.76 14.04
C GLN A 17 -8.04 1.61 13.42
N PRO A 18 -6.74 1.29 13.63
CA PRO A 18 -5.71 2.00 12.89
C PRO A 18 -5.98 1.80 11.40
N ALA A 19 -5.73 2.84 10.61
CA ALA A 19 -5.71 2.72 9.15
C ALA A 19 -4.93 1.45 8.80
N VAL A 20 -5.58 0.53 8.07
CA VAL A 20 -5.04 -0.79 7.78
C VAL A 20 -3.72 -0.55 7.06
N ALA A 21 -2.62 -1.05 7.62
CA ALA A 21 -1.30 -0.86 7.03
C ALA A 21 -1.11 -1.84 5.87
N ILE A 22 -0.10 -1.59 5.01
CA ILE A 22 0.47 -2.66 4.19
C ILE A 22 0.81 -3.84 5.11
N GLU A 23 0.36 -5.03 4.72
CA GLU A 23 0.45 -6.23 5.53
C GLU A 23 1.60 -7.14 5.08
N PRO A 24 2.11 -8.04 5.94
CA PRO A 24 3.14 -9.02 5.56
C PRO A 24 2.82 -9.78 4.27
N ARG A 25 1.54 -10.08 4.01
CA ARG A 25 1.07 -10.74 2.78
C ARG A 25 1.34 -9.95 1.50
N ASP A 26 1.56 -8.65 1.59
CA ASP A 26 1.83 -7.74 0.48
C ASP A 26 3.33 -7.73 0.12
N ALA A 27 4.21 -8.38 0.87
CA ALA A 27 5.60 -8.56 0.46
C ALA A 27 5.70 -9.39 -0.84
N GLY A 28 6.58 -9.01 -1.77
CA GLY A 28 6.71 -9.71 -3.05
C GLY A 28 7.40 -8.91 -4.14
N ILE A 29 7.44 -9.51 -5.33
CA ILE A 29 7.95 -8.87 -6.55
C ILE A 29 6.76 -8.36 -7.37
N TYR A 30 6.90 -7.15 -7.90
CA TYR A 30 5.89 -6.42 -8.64
C TYR A 30 6.46 -5.93 -9.97
N LEU A 31 5.68 -6.07 -11.04
CA LEU A 31 6.00 -5.52 -12.36
C LEU A 31 5.14 -4.30 -12.62
N LEU A 32 5.76 -3.25 -13.17
CA LEU A 32 5.01 -2.06 -13.59
C LEU A 32 4.15 -2.39 -14.81
N VAL A 33 2.89 -1.98 -14.78
CA VAL A 33 1.94 -2.13 -15.89
C VAL A 33 1.84 -0.80 -16.64
N ASN A 34 2.04 -0.85 -17.96
CA ASN A 34 2.01 0.34 -18.81
C ASN A 34 0.56 0.83 -19.07
N ALA A 35 0.43 1.96 -19.76
CA ALA A 35 -0.87 2.56 -20.08
C ALA A 35 -1.77 1.69 -20.98
N LYS A 36 -1.20 0.71 -21.70
CA LYS A 36 -1.93 -0.27 -22.50
C LYS A 36 -2.40 -1.49 -21.69
N GLY A 37 -2.02 -1.58 -20.41
CA GLY A 37 -2.32 -2.72 -19.55
C GLY A 37 -1.32 -3.87 -19.64
N GLU A 38 -0.19 -3.67 -20.31
CA GLU A 38 0.85 -4.71 -20.49
C GLU A 38 1.90 -4.61 -19.38
N VAL A 39 2.37 -5.76 -18.88
CA VAL A 39 3.48 -5.80 -17.92
C VAL A 39 4.78 -5.37 -18.60
N THR A 40 5.57 -4.58 -17.90
CA THR A 40 6.90 -4.14 -18.36
C THR A 40 8.01 -4.94 -17.65
N PRO A 41 9.25 -4.93 -18.17
CA PRO A 41 10.40 -5.52 -17.49
C PRO A 41 10.80 -4.80 -16.18
N LYS A 42 10.20 -3.64 -15.87
CA LYS A 42 10.48 -2.86 -14.67
C LYS A 42 9.93 -3.62 -13.46
N ALA A 43 10.84 -4.19 -12.67
CA ALA A 43 10.50 -4.98 -11.49
C ALA A 43 10.92 -4.26 -10.21
N MET A 44 10.06 -4.35 -9.20
CA MET A 44 10.28 -3.82 -7.86
C MET A 44 10.04 -4.93 -6.84
N ARG A 45 10.78 -4.93 -5.74
CA ARG A 45 10.56 -5.87 -4.63
C ARG A 45 10.19 -5.09 -3.39
N LEU A 46 9.03 -5.42 -2.81
CA LEU A 46 8.66 -4.98 -1.48
C LEU A 46 9.02 -6.07 -0.48
N SER A 47 9.71 -5.72 0.60
CA SER A 47 10.09 -6.66 1.66
C SER A 47 9.86 -6.05 3.04
N GLN A 48 9.55 -6.91 4.01
CA GLN A 48 9.42 -6.51 5.41
C GLN A 48 10.71 -6.88 6.15
N SER A 49 11.32 -5.88 6.77
CA SER A 49 12.50 -6.03 7.63
C SER A 49 12.13 -5.77 9.09
N ALA A 50 13.05 -6.04 10.02
CA ALA A 50 12.86 -5.69 11.44
C ALA A 50 12.65 -4.18 11.65
N THR A 51 13.17 -3.35 10.75
CA THR A 51 13.10 -1.88 10.81
C THR A 51 11.92 -1.30 10.01
N GLY A 52 11.08 -2.14 9.40
CA GLY A 52 9.93 -1.71 8.60
C GLY A 52 9.99 -2.17 7.14
N TRP A 53 9.21 -1.52 6.29
CA TRP A 53 9.11 -1.84 4.88
C TRP A 53 10.31 -1.30 4.09
N THR A 54 10.85 -2.13 3.20
CA THR A 54 11.90 -1.74 2.25
C THR A 54 11.44 -2.00 0.83
N MET A 55 11.90 -1.17 -0.10
CA MET A 55 11.67 -1.41 -1.52
C MET A 55 12.99 -1.42 -2.29
N GLU A 56 13.11 -2.40 -3.19
CA GLU A 56 14.24 -2.55 -4.09
C GLU A 56 13.79 -2.43 -5.55
N ASP A 57 14.65 -1.87 -6.39
CA ASP A 57 14.47 -1.81 -7.84
C ASP A 57 15.41 -2.79 -8.53
N ARG A 58 14.92 -3.51 -9.55
CA ARG A 58 15.74 -4.41 -10.35
C ARG A 58 16.45 -3.64 -11.45
N LYS A 59 17.79 -3.66 -11.42
CA LYS A 59 18.64 -3.08 -12.46
C LYS A 59 18.67 -3.95 -13.72
N THR A 60 19.17 -3.37 -14.81
CA THR A 60 19.30 -4.03 -16.12
C THR A 60 20.24 -5.23 -16.09
N ASP A 61 21.24 -5.23 -15.20
CA ASP A 61 22.14 -6.36 -14.94
C ASP A 61 21.50 -7.47 -14.08
N GLY A 62 20.24 -7.29 -13.67
CA GLY A 62 19.48 -8.21 -12.83
C GLY A 62 19.70 -8.05 -11.33
N SER A 63 20.62 -7.18 -10.89
CA SER A 63 20.85 -6.89 -9.47
C SER A 63 19.67 -6.12 -8.86
N TRP A 64 19.51 -6.27 -7.54
CA TRP A 64 18.54 -5.51 -6.76
C TRP A 64 19.26 -4.39 -6.02
N VAL A 65 18.72 -3.18 -6.10
CA VAL A 65 19.22 -2.04 -5.33
C VAL A 65 18.12 -1.51 -4.43
N SER A 66 18.43 -1.18 -3.18
CA SER A 66 17.49 -0.46 -2.33
C SER A 66 17.17 0.90 -2.95
N VAL A 67 15.88 1.19 -3.08
CA VAL A 67 15.38 2.54 -3.38
C VAL A 67 14.85 3.23 -2.12
N SER A 68 15.03 2.58 -0.96
CA SER A 68 14.90 3.14 0.37
C SER A 68 16.31 3.48 0.90
N CYS A 69 16.79 4.69 0.65
CA CYS A 69 18.10 5.20 1.14
C CYS A 69 18.16 5.40 2.67
N ASP A 70 19.38 5.51 3.21
CA ASP A 70 19.67 5.50 4.66
C ASP A 70 19.17 6.73 5.46
N LYS A 71 18.97 7.88 4.80
CA LYS A 71 18.41 9.11 5.41
C LYS A 71 17.30 9.69 4.54
N ASP A 72 16.18 10.04 5.18
CA ASP A 72 14.96 10.65 4.59
C ASP A 72 14.22 9.82 3.51
N CYS A 73 14.66 8.59 3.24
CA CYS A 73 14.04 7.70 2.26
C CYS A 73 13.40 6.43 2.86
N THR A 74 13.39 6.30 4.18
CA THR A 74 12.74 5.18 4.86
C THR A 74 11.24 5.19 4.58
N LEU A 75 10.67 4.02 4.28
CA LEU A 75 9.24 3.91 4.07
C LEU A 75 8.50 3.96 5.40
N GLN A 76 7.50 4.83 5.46
CA GLN A 76 6.63 5.01 6.61
C GLN A 76 5.19 4.68 6.21
N THR A 77 4.40 4.17 7.16
CA THR A 77 2.96 3.98 6.94
C THR A 77 2.30 5.33 6.70
N SER A 78 1.48 5.40 5.65
CA SER A 78 0.80 6.63 5.26
C SER A 78 -0.46 6.83 6.10
N GLY A 79 -0.67 8.05 6.60
CA GLY A 79 -1.93 8.42 7.27
C GLY A 79 -2.99 8.92 6.28
N ASP A 80 -4.20 9.22 6.78
CA ASP A 80 -5.31 9.69 5.95
C ASP A 80 -4.97 10.95 5.13
N ALA A 81 -4.23 11.89 5.73
CA ALA A 81 -3.80 13.10 5.04
C ALA A 81 -2.83 12.81 3.88
N ASP A 82 -1.95 11.81 4.03
CA ASP A 82 -1.07 11.36 2.96
C ASP A 82 -1.87 10.70 1.84
N ILE A 83 -2.80 9.80 2.19
CA ILE A 83 -3.68 9.15 1.22
C ILE A 83 -4.49 10.18 0.40
N GLN A 84 -5.03 11.19 1.06
CA GLN A 84 -5.73 12.30 0.40
C GLN A 84 -4.83 13.14 -0.50
N ARG A 85 -3.53 13.24 -0.18
CA ARG A 85 -2.53 13.91 -1.02
C ARG A 85 -2.13 13.06 -2.22
N PHE A 86 -2.11 11.73 -2.09
CA PHE A 86 -1.66 10.81 -3.15
C PHE A 86 -2.72 10.58 -4.22
N PHE A 87 -3.99 10.60 -3.85
CA PHE A 87 -5.09 10.20 -4.73
C PHE A 87 -6.16 11.27 -4.84
N PRO A 88 -6.74 11.47 -6.04
CA PRO A 88 -7.91 12.33 -6.18
C PRO A 88 -9.12 11.70 -5.47
N ALA A 89 -10.02 12.54 -4.98
CA ALA A 89 -11.23 12.11 -4.27
C ALA A 89 -12.08 11.09 -5.06
N ALA A 90 -12.14 11.25 -6.39
CA ALA A 90 -12.84 10.30 -7.28
C ALA A 90 -12.26 8.89 -7.25
N THR A 91 -10.94 8.74 -7.05
CA THR A 91 -10.30 7.43 -6.86
C THR A 91 -10.61 6.89 -5.48
N LEU A 92 -10.49 7.70 -4.42
CA LEU A 92 -10.82 7.30 -3.05
C LEU A 92 -12.32 6.98 -2.85
N ALA A 93 -13.20 7.42 -3.76
CA ALA A 93 -14.59 7.00 -3.78
C ALA A 93 -14.76 5.52 -4.20
N GLN A 94 -13.78 4.92 -4.87
CA GLN A 94 -13.85 3.58 -5.44
C GLN A 94 -12.97 2.56 -4.70
N ILE A 95 -11.88 3.02 -4.11
CA ILE A 95 -10.88 2.15 -3.46
C ILE A 95 -10.62 2.58 -2.02
N THR A 96 -10.11 1.63 -1.25
CA THR A 96 -9.52 1.87 0.07
C THR A 96 -8.04 1.48 -0.02
N PRO A 97 -7.12 2.46 -0.18
CA PRO A 97 -5.70 2.19 -0.28
C PRO A 97 -5.01 2.20 1.08
N ASP A 98 -4.09 1.25 1.25
CA ASP A 98 -3.16 1.14 2.36
C ASP A 98 -1.76 1.34 1.79
N CYS A 99 -1.03 2.35 2.25
CA CYS A 99 0.23 2.73 1.61
C CYS A 99 1.39 2.83 2.59
N VAL A 100 2.57 2.52 2.09
CA VAL A 100 3.85 2.96 2.67
C VAL A 100 4.52 3.93 1.71
N HIS A 101 5.13 4.98 2.23
CA HIS A 101 5.69 6.04 1.39
C HIS A 101 6.98 6.61 1.97
N ASN A 102 7.74 7.26 1.10
CA ASN A 102 8.79 8.20 1.47
C ASN A 102 8.58 9.51 0.70
N ILE A 103 9.58 10.40 0.70
CA ILE A 103 9.50 11.68 0.00
C ILE A 103 9.31 11.57 -1.52
N ALA A 104 9.66 10.43 -2.13
CA ALA A 104 9.72 10.28 -3.59
C ALA A 104 8.57 9.45 -4.16
N PHE A 105 8.10 8.43 -3.44
CA PHE A 105 7.04 7.54 -3.92
C PHE A 105 6.22 6.93 -2.77
N ALA A 106 5.07 6.36 -3.13
CA ALA A 106 4.32 5.42 -2.30
C ALA A 106 4.14 4.07 -3.00
N PHE A 107 4.21 2.99 -2.22
CA PHE A 107 3.68 1.69 -2.61
C PHE A 107 2.35 1.49 -1.88
N CYS A 108 1.31 1.12 -2.62
CA CYS A 108 -0.03 0.96 -2.06
C CYS A 108 -0.61 -0.40 -2.46
N GLY A 109 -1.13 -1.13 -1.48
CA GLY A 109 -2.14 -2.15 -1.72
C GLY A 109 -3.52 -1.49 -1.62
N TYR A 110 -4.51 -1.97 -2.36
CA TYR A 110 -5.86 -1.43 -2.24
C TYR A 110 -6.93 -2.50 -2.41
N ALA A 111 -8.04 -2.29 -1.70
CA ALA A 111 -9.29 -3.03 -1.91
C ALA A 111 -10.28 -2.18 -2.72
N LEU A 112 -11.18 -2.84 -3.45
CA LEU A 112 -12.33 -2.14 -4.04
C LEU A 112 -13.36 -1.93 -2.93
N LYS A 113 -13.99 -0.76 -2.87
CA LYS A 113 -15.10 -0.54 -1.91
C LYS A 113 -16.31 -1.43 -2.19
N ALA A 114 -16.49 -1.82 -3.47
CA ALA A 114 -17.53 -2.76 -3.88
C ALA A 114 -17.17 -4.23 -3.62
N ASP A 115 -15.88 -4.55 -3.44
CA ASP A 115 -15.37 -5.90 -3.21
C ASP A 115 -14.09 -5.85 -2.36
N ALA A 116 -14.25 -6.06 -1.07
CA ALA A 116 -13.14 -6.06 -0.12
C ALA A 116 -12.21 -7.28 -0.28
N THR A 117 -12.61 -8.31 -1.02
CA THR A 117 -11.78 -9.49 -1.28
C THR A 117 -10.76 -9.24 -2.39
N PHE A 118 -11.03 -8.27 -3.27
CA PHE A 118 -10.09 -7.83 -4.28
C PHE A 118 -8.87 -7.17 -3.62
N ARG A 119 -7.66 -7.52 -4.07
CA ARG A 119 -6.42 -6.84 -3.69
C ARG A 119 -5.62 -6.45 -4.94
N GLY A 120 -5.54 -5.15 -5.18
CA GLY A 120 -4.70 -4.56 -6.22
C GLY A 120 -3.50 -3.82 -5.64
N TYR A 121 -2.57 -3.43 -6.51
CA TYR A 121 -1.34 -2.76 -6.11
C TYR A 121 -1.03 -1.58 -7.03
N LEU A 122 -0.55 -0.49 -6.44
CA LEU A 122 -0.22 0.76 -7.12
C LEU A 122 1.16 1.25 -6.66
N PHE A 123 1.90 1.82 -7.60
CA PHE A 123 3.04 2.68 -7.33
C PHE A 123 2.60 4.12 -7.58
N VAL A 124 2.83 5.02 -6.62
CA VAL A 124 2.51 6.44 -6.75
C VAL A 124 3.82 7.22 -6.78
N ALA A 125 4.12 7.88 -7.89
CA ALA A 125 5.24 8.82 -7.98
C ALA A 125 4.83 10.15 -7.31
N LEU A 126 5.51 10.52 -6.23
CA LEU A 126 5.20 11.72 -5.43
C LEU A 126 6.05 12.94 -5.84
N VAL A 127 7.10 12.72 -6.62
CA VAL A 127 7.96 13.78 -7.18
C VAL A 127 7.32 14.55 -8.34
N THR A 128 6.10 14.20 -8.73
CA THR A 128 5.34 14.89 -9.78
C THR A 128 4.17 15.66 -9.19
N THR A 129 3.72 16.72 -9.88
CA THR A 129 2.53 17.47 -9.48
C THR A 129 1.55 17.55 -10.67
N PRO A 130 0.38 16.91 -10.60
CA PRO A 130 -0.08 16.03 -9.52
C PRO A 130 0.72 14.71 -9.43
N PRO A 131 0.63 13.96 -8.31
CA PRO A 131 1.19 12.62 -8.23
C PRO A 131 0.68 11.72 -9.36
N VAL A 132 1.56 10.86 -9.88
CA VAL A 132 1.21 9.91 -10.95
C VAL A 132 1.08 8.51 -10.36
N THR A 133 -0.06 7.88 -10.62
CA THR A 133 -0.35 6.52 -10.18
C THR A 133 -0.12 5.52 -11.30
N LEU A 134 0.66 4.49 -11.02
CA LEU A 134 1.00 3.41 -11.94
C LEU A 134 0.51 2.08 -11.36
N ARG A 135 -0.08 1.24 -12.20
CA ARG A 135 -0.56 -0.09 -11.77
C ARG A 135 0.62 -1.05 -11.63
N LEU A 136 0.52 -1.94 -10.65
CA LEU A 136 1.48 -3.01 -10.43
C LEU A 136 0.81 -4.37 -10.59
N ALA A 137 1.50 -5.29 -11.26
CA ALA A 137 1.15 -6.70 -11.31
C ALA A 137 2.05 -7.47 -10.34
N ARG A 138 1.46 -8.21 -9.40
CA ARG A 138 2.23 -9.06 -8.49
C ARG A 138 2.72 -10.30 -9.23
N VAL A 139 4.02 -10.61 -9.09
CA VAL A 139 4.58 -11.88 -9.57
C VAL A 139 4.23 -12.96 -8.55
N ILE A 140 3.47 -13.97 -9.00
CA ILE A 140 3.17 -15.16 -8.22
C ILE A 140 4.25 -16.19 -8.57
N PRO A 141 5.13 -16.59 -7.63
CA PRO A 141 6.01 -17.72 -7.84
C PRO A 141 5.13 -18.93 -8.17
N ASP A 142 5.39 -19.60 -9.30
CA ASP A 142 4.71 -20.81 -9.80
C ASP A 142 3.42 -20.64 -10.63
N ALA A 143 3.10 -19.44 -11.12
CA ALA A 143 2.21 -19.34 -12.28
C ALA A 143 2.93 -19.90 -13.53
N LYS A 144 2.73 -21.19 -13.84
CA LYS A 144 3.15 -21.75 -15.12
C LYS A 144 2.59 -20.86 -16.25
N PRO A 145 3.42 -20.42 -17.22
CA PRO A 145 2.90 -19.73 -18.38
C PRO A 145 2.09 -20.73 -19.21
N GLY A 146 0.77 -20.55 -19.24
CA GLY A 146 -0.14 -21.31 -20.10
C GLY A 146 -0.40 -22.75 -19.63
N SER A 147 -1.57 -22.95 -19.02
CA SER A 147 -2.30 -24.22 -19.08
C SER A 147 -3.65 -23.96 -19.71
#